data_AF-A0A6A5VM26-F1
#
_entry.id   AF-A0A6A5VM26-F1
#
_cell.length_a   1.000
_cell.length_b   1.000
_cell.length_c   1.000
_cell.angle_alpha   90.00
_cell.angle_beta   90.00
_cell.angle_gamma   90.00
#
_symmetry.space_group_name_H-M   'P 1'
#
loop_
_entity.id
_entity.type
_entity.pdbx_description
1 polymer ?
#
loop_
_entity_poly.entity_id
_entity_poly.type
_entity_poly.pdbx_seq_one_letter_code
_entity_poly.pdbx_strand_id
1 'polypeptide(L)'
;TSVVPNSTTQTSGSRNLAKPGKLCIMAHAQFSSVGVVGCLINVNRVAYLPATYALPSCLNYCIKVRANGCSVNLLWIDNSVADGTKPANYDISYDAWNHLISGANAKDAPVYGGGLQATWEWIDNAACAEHLHTRDGKIPI
;
A
#
# COMPACT_ATOMS: atom_id res chain seq x y z
N THR A 1 29.71 41.93 -10.26
CA THR A 1 28.29 41.94 -9.83
C THR A 1 27.48 41.22 -10.89
N SER A 2 27.12 39.96 -10.63
CA SER A 2 26.24 39.19 -11.52
C SER A 2 25.06 38.70 -10.69
N VAL A 3 23.87 39.17 -11.07
CA VAL A 3 22.59 38.82 -10.44
C VAL A 3 22.15 37.49 -11.03
N VAL A 4 21.89 36.49 -10.19
CA VAL A 4 21.17 35.28 -10.58
C VAL A 4 19.78 35.37 -9.95
N PRO A 5 18.69 35.35 -10.73
CA PRO A 5 17.34 35.50 -10.19
C PRO A 5 16.87 34.20 -9.51
N ASN A 6 16.13 34.44 -8.43
CA ASN A 6 15.37 33.52 -7.60
C ASN A 6 14.43 32.65 -8.46
N SER A 7 14.56 31.32 -8.41
CA SER A 7 13.64 30.39 -9.07
C SER A 7 12.94 29.49 -8.06
N THR A 8 11.67 29.87 -7.84
CA THR A 8 10.51 28.97 -7.80
C THR A 8 10.38 28.06 -6.58
N THR A 9 9.59 28.55 -5.62
CA THR A 9 8.67 27.78 -4.77
C THR A 9 8.11 26.58 -5.54
N GLN A 10 8.51 25.37 -5.15
CA GLN A 10 7.85 24.14 -5.57
C GLN A 10 6.44 24.13 -4.94
N THR A 11 5.47 24.66 -5.66
CA THR A 11 4.06 24.36 -5.44
C THR A 11 3.91 22.85 -5.52
N SER A 12 3.48 22.26 -4.41
CA SER A 12 3.02 20.88 -4.26
C SER A 12 2.25 20.45 -5.50
N GLY A 13 2.96 19.77 -6.42
CA GLY A 13 2.38 19.24 -7.63
C GLY A 13 1.53 18.06 -7.22
N SER A 14 0.21 18.26 -7.25
CA SER A 14 -0.77 17.19 -7.32
C SER A 14 -0.47 16.35 -8.56
N ARG A 15 0.47 15.41 -8.43
CA ARG A 15 0.78 14.42 -9.47
C ARG A 15 -0.48 13.64 -9.71
N ASN A 16 -0.84 13.45 -10.98
CA ASN A 16 -1.96 12.64 -11.44
C ASN A 16 -1.95 11.28 -10.75
N LEU A 17 -2.67 11.23 -9.64
CA LEU A 17 -2.79 10.11 -8.74
C LEU A 17 -3.77 9.15 -9.38
N ALA A 18 -3.39 7.90 -9.60
CA ALA A 18 -4.26 6.93 -10.26
C ALA A 18 -5.67 6.97 -9.62
N LYS A 19 -6.69 7.06 -10.48
CA LYS A 19 -8.06 7.35 -10.06
C LYS A 19 -8.53 6.28 -9.07
N PRO A 20 -9.10 6.65 -7.91
CA PRO A 20 -9.65 5.68 -6.97
C PRO A 20 -10.66 4.77 -7.67
N GLY A 21 -10.47 3.46 -7.54
CA GLY A 21 -11.26 2.44 -8.24
C GLY A 21 -11.89 1.44 -7.29
N LYS A 22 -13.07 0.93 -7.65
CA LYS A 22 -13.62 -0.27 -7.01
C LYS A 22 -12.83 -1.47 -7.49
N LEU A 23 -12.38 -2.32 -6.57
CA LEU A 23 -11.63 -3.52 -6.90
C LEU A 23 -11.93 -4.66 -5.92
N CYS A 24 -11.55 -5.86 -6.31
CA CYS A 24 -11.62 -7.06 -5.49
C CYS A 24 -10.27 -7.26 -4.80
N ILE A 25 -10.22 -7.11 -3.48
CA ILE A 25 -9.02 -7.37 -2.65
C ILE A 25 -9.06 -8.79 -2.14
N MET A 26 -7.93 -9.48 -2.24
CA MET A 26 -7.74 -10.79 -1.65
C MET A 26 -6.78 -10.72 -0.46
N ALA A 27 -6.96 -11.61 0.50
CA ALA A 27 -5.93 -11.86 1.50
C ALA A 27 -4.74 -12.58 0.84
N HIS A 28 -3.54 -12.01 1.01
CA HIS A 28 -2.32 -12.66 0.57
C HIS A 28 -1.95 -13.75 1.60
N ALA A 29 -1.74 -14.98 1.12
CA ALA A 29 -1.62 -16.16 1.99
C ALA A 29 -0.37 -16.14 2.90
N GLN A 30 0.72 -15.53 2.44
CA GLN A 30 1.99 -15.43 3.16
C GLN A 30 2.69 -14.13 2.80
N PHE A 31 3.49 -13.56 3.69
CA PHE A 31 4.32 -12.41 3.32
C PHE A 31 5.30 -12.78 2.20
N SER A 32 5.34 -11.98 1.14
CA SER A 32 6.36 -11.98 0.09
C SER A 32 6.89 -10.55 -0.10
N SER A 33 8.11 -10.40 -0.59
CA SER A 33 8.64 -9.12 -1.04
C SER A 33 9.89 -9.30 -1.88
N VAL A 34 10.01 -8.59 -3.00
CA VAL A 34 11.28 -8.41 -3.70
C VAL A 34 12.05 -7.25 -3.05
N GLY A 35 12.85 -7.56 -2.03
CA GLY A 35 13.83 -6.60 -1.47
C GLY A 35 13.45 -5.90 -0.16
N VAL A 36 12.27 -6.15 0.42
CA VAL A 36 11.89 -5.56 1.72
C VAL A 36 12.11 -6.56 2.85
N VAL A 37 12.99 -6.23 3.80
CA VAL A 37 13.20 -7.10 4.97
C VAL A 37 12.00 -6.97 5.91
N GLY A 38 11.26 -8.06 6.12
CA GLY A 38 10.03 -8.06 6.93
C GLY A 38 10.18 -7.54 8.36
N CYS A 39 11.38 -7.57 8.96
CA CYS A 39 11.61 -6.98 10.29
C CYS A 39 11.63 -5.44 10.29
N LEU A 40 11.84 -4.81 9.13
CA LEU A 40 11.92 -3.36 8.99
C LEU A 40 10.55 -2.71 8.73
N ILE A 41 9.49 -3.51 8.64
CA ILE A 41 8.14 -3.04 8.35
C ILE A 41 7.07 -3.79 9.16
N ASN A 42 5.88 -3.22 9.25
CA ASN A 42 4.71 -3.93 9.75
C ASN A 42 4.11 -4.80 8.64
N VAL A 43 4.45 -6.09 8.63
CA VAL A 43 3.95 -7.08 7.66
C VAL A 43 2.43 -7.32 7.73
N ASN A 44 1.75 -6.81 8.76
CA ASN A 44 0.29 -6.85 8.88
C ASN A 44 -0.40 -5.65 8.20
N ARG A 45 0.36 -4.73 7.60
CA ARG A 45 -0.13 -3.52 6.94
C ARG A 45 0.56 -3.30 5.60
N VAL A 46 0.57 -4.34 4.76
CA VAL A 46 1.20 -4.31 3.43
C VAL A 46 0.21 -4.60 2.31
N ALA A 47 0.53 -4.10 1.12
CA ALA A 47 -0.20 -4.29 -0.12
C ALA A 47 0.69 -4.80 -1.25
N TYR A 48 0.06 -5.54 -2.15
CA TYR A 48 0.59 -6.13 -3.37
C TYR A 48 -0.33 -5.72 -4.52
N LEU A 49 0.03 -4.65 -5.23
CA LEU A 49 -0.79 -4.14 -6.33
C LEU A 49 -0.30 -4.68 -7.68
N PRO A 50 -1.17 -4.76 -8.70
CA PRO A 50 -0.74 -5.11 -10.04
C PRO A 50 0.33 -4.15 -10.60
N ALA A 51 1.36 -4.69 -11.23
CA ALA A 51 2.42 -3.91 -11.87
C ALA A 51 1.92 -3.02 -13.04
N THR A 52 0.67 -3.19 -13.47
CA THR A 52 0.02 -2.37 -14.50
C THR A 52 -0.25 -0.93 -14.04
N TYR A 53 -0.25 -0.64 -12.74
CA TYR A 53 -0.48 0.71 -12.21
C TYR A 53 0.81 1.50 -12.07
N ALA A 54 1.86 0.90 -11.50
CA ALA A 54 3.21 1.40 -11.35
C ALA A 54 4.07 0.30 -10.69
N LEU A 55 5.32 0.63 -10.37
CA LEU A 55 6.10 -0.10 -9.37
C LEU A 55 6.15 0.71 -8.07
N PRO A 56 6.33 0.06 -6.90
CA PRO A 56 6.66 0.75 -5.66
C PRO A 56 7.80 1.73 -5.90
N SER A 57 7.66 2.97 -5.41
CA SER A 57 8.67 4.02 -5.60
C SER A 57 8.83 4.85 -4.34
N CYS A 58 9.95 5.55 -4.20
CA CYS A 58 10.17 6.50 -3.09
C CYS A 58 9.07 7.57 -2.97
N LEU A 59 8.34 7.81 -4.06
CA LEU A 59 7.39 8.90 -4.20
C LEU A 59 5.94 8.47 -3.94
N ASN A 60 5.61 7.20 -4.15
CA ASN A 60 4.26 6.67 -3.97
C ASN A 60 4.38 5.23 -3.48
N TYR A 61 4.26 5.05 -2.17
CA TYR A 61 4.28 3.72 -1.53
C TYR A 61 3.20 3.55 -0.47
N CYS A 62 2.43 4.59 -0.17
CA CYS A 62 1.36 4.54 0.81
C CYS A 62 0.00 4.61 0.11
N ILE A 63 -0.85 3.63 0.41
CA ILE A 63 -2.23 3.61 -0.08
C ILE A 63 -3.19 3.53 1.09
N LYS A 64 -4.40 4.05 0.89
CA LYS A 64 -5.54 3.82 1.77
C LYS A 64 -6.52 2.88 1.11
N VAL A 65 -6.97 1.89 1.84
CA VAL A 65 -8.03 0.97 1.43
C VAL A 65 -9.24 1.14 2.35
N ARG A 66 -10.44 1.14 1.78
CA ARG A 66 -11.72 1.19 2.51
C ARG A 66 -12.68 0.11 2.04
N ALA A 67 -13.31 -0.56 3.01
CA ALA A 67 -14.39 -1.50 2.81
C ALA A 67 -15.20 -1.62 4.12
N ASN A 68 -16.49 -1.93 4.02
CA ASN A 68 -17.39 -2.18 5.17
C ASN A 68 -17.30 -1.15 6.32
N GLY A 69 -17.12 0.13 5.99
CA GLY A 69 -16.98 1.20 7.00
C GLY A 69 -15.61 1.28 7.70
N CYS A 70 -14.71 0.34 7.42
CA CYS A 70 -13.35 0.32 7.93
C CYS A 70 -12.37 0.93 6.91
N SER A 71 -11.20 1.38 7.41
CA SER A 71 -10.12 1.86 6.56
C SER A 71 -8.75 1.51 7.12
N VAL A 72 -7.83 1.13 6.25
CA VAL A 72 -6.43 0.85 6.60
C VAL A 72 -5.49 1.58 5.66
N ASN A 73 -4.39 2.08 6.19
CA ASN A 73 -3.25 2.54 5.41
C ASN A 73 -2.31 1.36 5.22
N LEU A 74 -1.72 1.21 4.03
CA LEU A 74 -0.89 0.06 3.69
C LEU A 74 0.37 0.51 2.95
N LEU A 75 1.48 -0.13 3.30
CA LEU A 75 2.72 -0.04 2.53
C LEU A 75 2.61 -0.92 1.28
N TRP A 76 2.69 -0.32 0.11
CA TRP A 76 2.88 -1.05 -1.13
C TRP A 76 4.35 -1.43 -1.28
N ILE A 77 4.65 -2.71 -1.12
CA ILE A 77 6.03 -3.20 -1.01
C ILE A 77 6.45 -4.12 -2.15
N ASP A 78 5.50 -4.66 -2.90
CA ASP A 78 5.76 -5.62 -3.97
C ASP A 78 4.56 -5.64 -4.92
N ASN A 79 4.72 -6.28 -6.06
CA ASN A 79 3.69 -6.36 -7.08
C ASN A 79 3.07 -7.74 -7.13
N SER A 80 1.76 -7.77 -7.34
CA SER A 80 1.11 -8.99 -7.80
C SER A 80 1.31 -9.10 -9.31
N VAL A 81 1.97 -10.17 -9.75
CA VAL A 81 2.19 -10.46 -11.17
C VAL A 81 1.16 -11.46 -11.68
N ALA A 82 0.73 -11.29 -12.93
CA ALA A 82 -0.03 -12.32 -13.63
C ALA A 82 0.93 -13.43 -14.08
N ASP A 83 0.55 -14.70 -13.95
CA ASP A 83 1.40 -15.85 -14.30
C ASP A 83 0.91 -16.64 -15.53
N GLY A 84 0.05 -16.02 -16.34
CA GLY A 84 -0.58 -16.67 -17.50
C GLY A 84 -1.75 -17.59 -17.14
N THR A 85 -1.94 -17.93 -15.86
CA THR A 85 -3.08 -18.71 -15.35
C THR A 85 -3.99 -17.90 -14.44
N LYS A 86 -3.46 -16.82 -13.83
CA LYS A 86 -4.17 -15.92 -12.94
C LYS A 86 -3.93 -14.45 -13.33
N PRO A 87 -4.97 -13.60 -13.39
CA PRO A 87 -4.78 -12.17 -13.54
C PRO A 87 -4.03 -11.61 -12.32
N ALA A 88 -3.31 -10.49 -12.51
CA ALA A 88 -2.70 -9.79 -11.39
C ALA A 88 -3.79 -9.34 -10.41
N ASN A 89 -3.65 -9.75 -9.16
CA ASN A 89 -4.62 -9.45 -8.12
C ASN A 89 -4.25 -8.18 -7.37
N TYR A 90 -5.21 -7.65 -6.62
CA TYR A 90 -4.94 -6.75 -5.53
C TYR A 90 -4.92 -7.59 -4.27
N ASP A 91 -3.73 -7.83 -3.72
CA ASP A 91 -3.61 -8.58 -2.49
C ASP A 91 -3.12 -7.65 -1.37
N ILE A 92 -3.57 -7.91 -0.15
CA ILE A 92 -3.08 -7.23 1.05
C ILE A 92 -2.77 -8.28 2.12
N SER A 93 -1.98 -7.91 3.13
CA SER A 93 -1.75 -8.79 4.28
C SER A 93 -3.07 -9.27 4.88
N TYR A 94 -3.14 -10.56 5.27
CA TYR A 94 -4.36 -11.16 5.83
C TYR A 94 -4.94 -10.36 7.00
N ASP A 95 -4.09 -9.82 7.88
CA ASP A 95 -4.55 -9.01 9.02
C ASP A 95 -5.30 -7.73 8.58
N ALA A 96 -4.79 -7.02 7.57
CA ALA A 96 -5.46 -5.85 7.00
C ALA A 96 -6.79 -6.22 6.32
N TRP A 97 -6.81 -7.34 5.58
CA TRP A 97 -8.04 -7.86 4.97
C TRP A 97 -9.08 -8.25 6.03
N ASN A 98 -8.64 -8.91 7.12
CA ASN A 98 -9.49 -9.29 8.25
C ASN A 98 -10.10 -8.06 8.91
N HIS A 99 -9.29 -7.04 9.19
CA HIS A 99 -9.75 -5.79 9.77
C HIS A 99 -10.78 -5.08 8.90
N LEU A 100 -10.61 -5.07 7.58
CA LEU A 100 -11.58 -4.48 6.66
C LEU A 100 -12.93 -5.23 6.61
N ILE A 101 -12.98 -6.49 7.07
CA ILE A 101 -14.21 -7.28 7.10
C ILE A 101 -14.86 -7.25 8.48
N SER A 102 -14.08 -7.46 9.53
CA SER A 102 -14.60 -7.68 10.89
C SER A 102 -14.42 -6.48 11.82
N GLY A 103 -13.58 -5.51 11.44
CA GLY A 103 -13.11 -4.45 12.33
C GLY A 103 -12.03 -4.89 13.33
N ALA A 104 -11.66 -6.18 13.35
CA ALA A 104 -10.68 -6.74 14.28
C ALA A 104 -9.42 -7.23 13.55
N ASN A 105 -8.28 -7.26 14.25
CA ASN A 105 -7.07 -7.87 13.72
C ASN A 105 -7.25 -9.41 13.66
N ALA A 106 -6.56 -10.04 12.71
CA ALA A 106 -6.64 -11.48 12.49
C ALA A 106 -6.11 -12.30 13.67
N LYS A 107 -5.15 -11.74 14.44
CA LYS A 107 -4.64 -12.38 15.65
C LYS A 107 -5.71 -12.51 16.74
N ASP A 108 -6.62 -11.53 16.80
CA ASP A 108 -7.61 -11.41 17.86
C ASP A 108 -8.92 -12.11 17.47
N ALA A 109 -9.37 -11.94 16.23
CA ALA A 109 -10.59 -12.55 15.70
C ALA A 109 -10.43 -12.88 14.20
N PRO A 110 -9.83 -14.03 13.86
CA PRO A 110 -9.65 -14.43 12.47
C PRO A 110 -10.99 -14.80 11.83
N VAL A 111 -11.19 -14.36 10.59
CA VAL A 111 -12.34 -14.73 9.76
C VAL A 111 -11.90 -15.37 8.46
N TYR A 112 -12.73 -16.27 7.93
CA TYR A 112 -12.52 -16.90 6.63
C TYR A 112 -13.39 -16.21 5.58
N GLY A 113 -12.88 -16.10 4.35
CA GLY A 113 -13.63 -15.49 3.25
C GLY A 113 -12.82 -15.43 1.96
N GLY A 114 -13.42 -14.77 0.97
CA GLY A 114 -12.84 -14.60 -0.37
C GLY A 114 -12.61 -13.12 -0.71
N GLY A 115 -12.81 -12.78 -1.97
CA GLY A 115 -12.63 -11.41 -2.45
C GLY A 115 -13.49 -10.39 -1.73
N LEU A 116 -12.88 -9.27 -1.35
CA LEU A 116 -13.51 -8.13 -0.72
C LEU A 116 -13.64 -6.97 -1.71
N GLN A 117 -14.87 -6.51 -1.96
CA GLN A 117 -15.06 -5.26 -2.69
C GLN A 117 -14.58 -4.08 -1.84
N ALA A 118 -13.60 -3.36 -2.35
CA ALA A 118 -13.01 -2.21 -1.68
C ALA A 118 -12.79 -1.05 -2.65
N THR A 119 -12.58 0.12 -2.08
CA THR A 119 -11.99 1.26 -2.78
C THR A 119 -10.59 1.50 -2.26
N TRP A 120 -9.72 2.01 -3.11
CA TRP A 120 -8.39 2.42 -2.71
C TRP A 120 -8.02 3.77 -3.32
N GLU A 121 -7.08 4.46 -2.67
CA GLU A 121 -6.46 5.69 -3.18
C GLU A 121 -5.01 5.74 -2.72
N TRP A 122 -4.15 6.40 -3.49
CA TRP A 122 -2.84 6.81 -2.98
C TRP A 122 -3.03 7.91 -1.95
N ILE A 123 -2.17 7.93 -0.94
CA ILE A 123 -2.14 8.98 0.08
C ILE A 123 -0.70 9.45 0.30
N ASP A 124 -0.53 10.51 1.09
CA ASP A 124 0.80 10.97 1.49
C ASP A 124 1.56 9.83 2.19
N ASN A 125 2.81 9.64 1.79
CA ASN A 125 3.70 8.61 2.33
C ASN A 125 3.85 8.69 3.86
N ALA A 126 3.76 9.88 4.44
CA ALA A 126 3.81 10.08 5.88
C ALA A 126 2.68 9.35 6.63
N ALA A 127 1.54 9.09 5.97
CA ALA A 127 0.43 8.36 6.55
C ALA A 127 0.72 6.87 6.79
N CYS A 128 1.82 6.35 6.26
CA CYS A 128 2.31 4.98 6.51
C CYS A 128 3.58 4.95 7.38
N ALA A 129 4.02 6.09 7.95
CA ALA A 129 5.26 6.15 8.70
C ALA A 129 5.28 5.20 9.92
N GLU A 130 4.12 4.99 10.56
CA GLU A 130 3.97 4.04 11.68
C GLU A 130 4.16 2.56 11.30
N HIS A 131 4.15 2.24 9.99
CA HIS A 131 4.39 0.88 9.50
C HIS A 131 5.87 0.64 9.16
N LEU A 132 6.72 1.66 9.32
CA LEU A 132 8.17 1.56 9.07
C LEU A 132 8.90 1.45 10.40
N HIS A 133 9.67 0.38 10.56
CA HIS A 133 10.51 0.14 11.74
C HIS A 133 11.97 0.57 11.51
N THR A 134 12.25 1.28 10.42
CA THR A 134 13.57 1.83 10.13
C THR A 134 13.88 3.02 11.05
N ARG A 135 15.17 3.23 11.33
CA ARG A 135 15.62 4.30 12.24
C ARG A 135 15.22 5.71 11.80
N ASP A 136 15.10 5.93 10.50
CA ASP A 136 14.77 7.22 9.91
C ASP A 136 13.33 7.28 9.36
N GLY A 137 12.52 6.23 9.58
CA GLY A 137 11.15 6.15 9.10
C GLY A 137 11.05 6.18 7.56
N LYS A 138 12.10 5.77 6.86
CA LYS A 138 12.13 5.67 5.40
C LYS A 138 12.12 4.22 4.95
N ILE A 139 11.63 3.99 3.75
CA ILE A 139 11.63 2.66 3.15
C ILE A 139 13.08 2.25 2.82
N PRO A 140 13.52 1.06 3.24
CA PRO A 140 14.76 0.46 2.78
C PRO A 140 14.47 -0.27 1.45
N ILE A 141 14.52 0.47 0.34
CA ILE A 141 14.48 -0.07 -1.03
C ILE A 141 15.85 0.00 -1.68
#